data_AF-A0A2E4ZV80-F1
#
_entry.id   AF-A0A2E4ZV80-F1
#
_cell.length_a   1.000
_cell.length_b   1.000
_cell.length_c   1.000
_cell.angle_alpha   90.00
_cell.angle_beta   90.00
_cell.angle_gamma   90.00
#
_symmetry.space_group_name_H-M   'P 1'
#
loop_
_entity.id
_entity.type
_entity.pdbx_description
1 polymer ?
#
loop_
_entity_poly.entity_id
_entity_poly.type
_entity_poly.pdbx_seq_one_letter_code
_entity_poly.pdbx_strand_id
1 'polypeptide(L)'
;MPFKAVFILGLGEGLFPTTFKKDTLDLRQIPEKINPPIEGRNFRERRIGDVSETERDRYMFLETLISTRKHLVLTYVSHSEMNDDKLNPSSIIQTLLDELNRGYLKNKFKETIHPLKSYSLSYFPELTSFSDKSSKSTIKLPNYNFSSFSQARSYQLRKLFDKDFPGCGRISPALFSPKIKKIFETNLVPSKSMLNESENILKVSITNLRKFLESPLQSSISRLIYFNQEKEDTFNKIEEPFTLERLNEWELLRKIWDHALRLQKNEISLKEGPEWESLYNKFTKRMELEGKMPSSFFKNAMQEKHLKILNNWTKQLTNILNTDWSTLQKRMYKFHFGPIKEGVFNSDIPYNHILRPTISVGNSSFNLGDLSVDIKGSSEWWYSDKQNNWNAIYLNEKENKEKTWLRHFLDILVLQLSGVFSKKTKVSALCISPDEKFKLRNINIPSREEVKKYILNLVHDMQHENATQILPIESILTLSKENLDESNFNIRYYNWIDSKLSLNKENLDISSKFGPVNFLEDFSCPKNPYKIMKRRFDLFFKTILS
;
A
#
# COMPACT_ATOMS: atom_id res chain seq x y z
N MET A 1 -56.52 2.63 -11.43
CA MET A 1 -56.39 3.14 -12.82
C MET A 1 -55.87 2.03 -13.71
N PRO A 2 -56.42 1.80 -14.91
CA PRO A 2 -55.96 0.72 -15.78
C PRO A 2 -54.67 1.07 -16.53
N PHE A 3 -53.69 0.16 -16.52
CA PHE A 3 -52.40 0.32 -17.21
C PHE A 3 -52.19 -0.76 -18.27
N LYS A 4 -51.51 -0.43 -19.37
CA LYS A 4 -51.19 -1.41 -20.43
C LYS A 4 -50.20 -2.46 -19.94
N ALA A 5 -49.15 -2.05 -19.25
CA ALA A 5 -48.16 -2.93 -18.67
C ALA A 5 -47.91 -2.53 -17.21
N VAL A 6 -47.81 -3.52 -16.33
CA VAL A 6 -47.53 -3.34 -14.91
C VAL A 6 -46.38 -4.26 -14.51
N PHE A 7 -45.41 -3.69 -13.79
CA PHE A 7 -44.27 -4.40 -13.24
C PHE A 7 -44.35 -4.30 -11.72
N ILE A 8 -44.38 -5.44 -11.05
CA ILE A 8 -44.34 -5.52 -9.59
C ILE A 8 -43.08 -6.27 -9.20
N LEU A 9 -42.23 -5.61 -8.42
CA LEU A 9 -40.91 -6.10 -8.07
C LEU A 9 -40.84 -6.46 -6.59
N GLY A 10 -39.92 -7.35 -6.23
CA GLY A 10 -39.63 -7.67 -4.83
C GLY A 10 -40.71 -8.49 -4.12
N LEU A 11 -41.50 -9.28 -4.86
CA LEU A 11 -42.57 -10.11 -4.32
C LEU A 11 -42.04 -11.40 -3.67
N GLY A 12 -41.13 -11.26 -2.70
CA GLY A 12 -40.57 -12.38 -1.94
C GLY A 12 -41.45 -12.82 -0.77
N GLU A 13 -41.23 -14.04 -0.29
CA GLU A 13 -41.80 -14.54 0.95
C GLU A 13 -41.46 -13.61 2.13
N GLY A 14 -42.45 -13.30 2.98
CA GLY A 14 -42.28 -12.41 4.13
C GLY A 14 -42.15 -10.91 3.81
N LEU A 15 -41.91 -10.55 2.55
CA LEU A 15 -41.86 -9.16 2.07
C LEU A 15 -43.21 -8.68 1.53
N PHE A 16 -43.94 -9.57 0.85
CA PHE A 16 -45.28 -9.28 0.36
C PHE A 16 -46.18 -10.52 0.50
N PRO A 17 -47.47 -10.38 0.90
CA PRO A 17 -48.07 -9.19 1.49
C PRO A 17 -47.42 -8.84 2.83
N THR A 18 -47.56 -7.59 3.26
CA THR A 18 -47.05 -7.14 4.56
C THR A 18 -47.62 -8.02 5.67
N THR A 19 -46.73 -8.54 6.51
CA THR A 19 -47.12 -9.41 7.63
C THR A 19 -47.90 -8.61 8.65
N PHE A 20 -48.99 -9.20 9.16
CA PHE A 20 -49.79 -8.56 10.18
C PHE A 20 -48.97 -8.38 11.47
N LYS A 21 -48.77 -7.12 11.88
CA LYS A 21 -48.14 -6.78 13.17
C LYS A 21 -49.21 -6.40 14.17
N LYS A 22 -49.22 -7.09 15.32
CA LYS A 22 -50.10 -6.74 16.44
C LYS A 22 -49.55 -5.48 17.11
N ASP A 23 -50.31 -4.38 17.07
CA ASP A 23 -49.95 -3.14 17.75
C ASP A 23 -50.66 -3.12 19.11
N THR A 24 -49.90 -2.97 20.19
CA THR A 24 -50.46 -2.93 21.55
C THR A 24 -51.29 -1.69 21.81
N LEU A 25 -51.13 -0.64 21.00
CA LEU A 25 -51.89 0.60 21.10
C LEU A 25 -53.16 0.60 20.22
N ASP A 26 -53.33 -0.39 19.34
CA ASP A 26 -54.52 -0.52 18.50
C ASP A 26 -55.63 -1.29 19.23
N LEU A 27 -56.56 -0.54 19.83
CA LEU A 27 -57.70 -1.07 20.58
C LEU A 27 -58.64 -1.93 19.72
N ARG A 28 -58.59 -1.82 18.39
CA ARG A 28 -59.40 -2.64 17.47
C ARG A 28 -59.00 -4.12 17.49
N GLN A 29 -57.83 -4.43 18.05
CA GLN A 29 -57.27 -5.78 18.14
C GLN A 29 -57.57 -6.46 19.49
N ILE A 30 -58.29 -5.77 20.39
CA ILE A 30 -58.68 -6.29 21.69
C ILE A 30 -59.98 -7.08 21.54
N PRO A 31 -60.04 -8.36 21.96
CA PRO A 31 -61.25 -9.16 21.88
C PRO A 31 -62.34 -8.58 22.80
N GLU A 32 -63.45 -8.12 22.21
CA GLU A 32 -64.62 -7.61 22.93
C GLU A 32 -65.57 -8.76 23.29
N LYS A 33 -66.04 -8.84 24.54
CA LYS A 33 -67.00 -9.86 24.96
C LYS A 33 -68.39 -9.56 24.38
N ILE A 34 -69.01 -10.54 23.70
CA ILE A 34 -70.34 -10.40 23.11
C ILE A 34 -71.38 -11.08 24.01
N ASN A 35 -72.45 -10.36 24.37
CA ASN A 35 -73.60 -10.90 25.09
C ASN A 35 -74.91 -10.44 24.41
N PRO A 36 -75.79 -11.34 23.96
CA PRO A 36 -75.67 -12.81 23.97
C PRO A 36 -74.64 -13.32 22.95
N PRO A 37 -74.10 -14.54 23.12
CA PRO A 37 -73.16 -15.13 22.16
C PRO A 37 -73.81 -15.32 20.79
N ILE A 38 -73.08 -14.95 19.74
CA ILE A 38 -73.49 -15.14 18.35
C ILE A 38 -72.73 -16.35 17.82
N GLU A 39 -73.45 -17.34 17.27
CA GLU A 39 -72.86 -18.59 16.71
C GLU A 39 -71.91 -19.33 17.67
N GLY A 40 -72.18 -19.30 18.98
CA GLY A 40 -71.37 -19.99 19.99
C GLY A 40 -70.03 -19.32 20.33
N ARG A 41 -69.78 -18.09 19.84
CA ARG A 41 -68.58 -17.31 20.17
C ARG A 41 -68.90 -16.25 21.24
N ASN A 42 -68.10 -16.26 22.32
CA ASN A 42 -68.23 -15.32 23.45
C ASN A 42 -67.44 -14.01 23.27
N PHE A 43 -66.60 -13.94 22.23
CA PHE A 43 -65.70 -12.80 21.98
C PHE A 43 -65.70 -12.44 20.49
N ARG A 44 -65.59 -11.14 20.20
CA ARG A 44 -65.41 -10.57 18.86
C ARG A 44 -64.01 -10.00 18.74
N GLU A 45 -63.24 -10.48 17.76
CA GLU A 45 -61.86 -10.01 17.56
C GLU A 45 -61.77 -8.83 16.57
N ARG A 46 -62.61 -8.80 15.51
CA ARG A 46 -62.58 -7.77 14.45
C ARG A 46 -64.00 -7.45 13.92
N ARG A 47 -64.19 -6.24 13.39
CA ARG A 47 -65.45 -5.76 12.79
C ARG A 47 -65.34 -5.70 11.26
N ILE A 48 -66.50 -5.76 10.60
CA ILE A 48 -66.58 -5.50 9.15
C ILE A 48 -66.13 -4.06 8.93
N GLY A 49 -65.12 -3.86 8.07
CA GLY A 49 -64.49 -2.56 7.85
C GLY A 49 -63.10 -2.42 8.50
N ASP A 50 -62.75 -3.28 9.46
CA ASP A 50 -61.37 -3.36 9.94
C ASP A 50 -60.55 -4.10 8.89
N VAL A 51 -59.65 -3.41 8.19
CA VAL A 51 -58.79 -4.00 7.15
C VAL A 51 -57.37 -4.12 7.69
N SER A 52 -56.82 -5.33 7.71
CA SER A 52 -55.42 -5.55 8.07
C SER A 52 -54.48 -5.13 6.94
N GLU A 53 -53.21 -4.85 7.25
CA GLU A 53 -52.19 -4.55 6.23
C GLU A 53 -52.09 -5.69 5.20
N THR A 54 -52.13 -6.94 5.67
CA THR A 54 -52.11 -8.13 4.81
C THR A 54 -53.32 -8.20 3.87
N GLU A 55 -54.53 -7.90 4.36
CA GLU A 55 -55.75 -7.89 3.53
C GLU A 55 -55.75 -6.73 2.54
N ARG A 56 -55.27 -5.55 2.96
CA ARG A 56 -55.11 -4.39 2.08
C ARG A 56 -54.16 -4.71 0.92
N ASP A 57 -53.01 -5.32 1.21
CA ASP A 57 -52.02 -5.68 0.20
C ASP A 57 -52.54 -6.75 -0.77
N ARG A 58 -53.26 -7.76 -0.25
CA ARG A 58 -53.94 -8.77 -1.08
C ARG A 58 -54.97 -8.14 -2.01
N TYR A 59 -55.77 -7.21 -1.48
CA TYR A 59 -56.75 -6.49 -2.27
C TYR A 59 -56.09 -5.60 -3.33
N MET A 60 -55.03 -4.87 -2.96
CA MET A 60 -54.25 -4.06 -3.89
C MET A 60 -53.62 -4.91 -5.01
N PHE A 61 -53.10 -6.10 -4.70
CA PHE A 61 -52.60 -7.03 -5.71
C PHE A 61 -53.71 -7.45 -6.69
N LEU A 62 -54.89 -7.79 -6.17
CA LEU A 62 -56.06 -8.14 -6.98
C LEU A 62 -56.50 -6.98 -7.88
N GLU A 63 -56.61 -5.77 -7.33
CA GLU A 63 -56.92 -4.56 -8.11
C GLU A 63 -55.90 -4.32 -9.21
N THR A 64 -54.61 -4.54 -8.91
CA THR A 64 -53.51 -4.40 -9.86
C THR A 64 -53.61 -5.43 -10.99
N LEU A 65 -53.92 -6.68 -10.64
CA LEU A 65 -54.14 -7.77 -11.59
C LEU A 65 -55.31 -7.43 -12.53
N ILE A 66 -56.44 -6.96 -11.99
CA ILE A 66 -57.63 -6.58 -12.79
C ILE A 66 -57.38 -5.32 -13.62
N SER A 67 -56.59 -4.37 -13.12
CA SER A 67 -56.27 -3.12 -13.79
C SER A 67 -55.26 -3.28 -14.94
N THR A 68 -54.56 -4.41 -15.01
CA THR A 68 -53.53 -4.66 -16.03
C THR A 68 -54.15 -5.13 -17.34
N ARG A 69 -53.90 -4.40 -18.44
CA ARG A 69 -54.57 -4.64 -19.73
C ARG A 69 -53.81 -5.54 -20.71
N LYS A 70 -52.47 -5.55 -20.70
CA LYS A 70 -51.66 -6.33 -21.64
C LYS A 70 -50.59 -7.20 -20.96
N HIS A 71 -49.73 -6.61 -20.13
CA HIS A 71 -48.58 -7.32 -19.55
C HIS A 71 -48.49 -7.12 -18.04
N LEU A 72 -48.50 -8.21 -17.28
CA LEU A 72 -48.18 -8.22 -15.86
C LEU A 72 -46.85 -8.95 -15.67
N VAL A 73 -45.86 -8.25 -15.15
CA VAL A 73 -44.53 -8.81 -14.84
C VAL A 73 -44.33 -8.78 -13.34
N LEU A 74 -44.13 -9.96 -12.76
CA LEU A 74 -43.94 -10.17 -11.33
C LEU A 74 -42.52 -10.68 -11.11
N THR A 75 -41.75 -10.04 -10.22
CA THR A 75 -40.39 -10.48 -9.90
C THR A 75 -40.19 -10.62 -8.40
N TYR A 76 -39.31 -11.54 -8.04
CA TYR A 76 -38.86 -11.76 -6.66
C TYR A 76 -37.39 -12.21 -6.69
N VAL A 77 -36.71 -12.05 -5.55
CA VAL A 77 -35.34 -12.54 -5.39
C VAL A 77 -35.40 -14.00 -4.99
N SER A 78 -34.81 -14.89 -5.79
CA SER A 78 -34.91 -16.35 -5.61
C SER A 78 -33.78 -16.96 -4.78
N HIS A 79 -32.66 -16.25 -4.59
CA HIS A 79 -31.51 -16.73 -3.85
C HIS A 79 -30.90 -15.60 -3.01
N SER A 80 -30.38 -15.93 -1.83
CA SER A 80 -29.61 -15.00 -0.99
C SER A 80 -28.24 -14.72 -1.60
N GLU A 81 -27.82 -13.45 -1.66
CA GLU A 81 -26.49 -13.07 -2.18
C GLU A 81 -25.33 -13.61 -1.32
N MET A 82 -25.57 -13.85 -0.03
CA MET A 82 -24.52 -14.25 0.93
C MET A 82 -24.32 -15.76 0.97
N ASN A 83 -25.42 -16.52 1.03
CA ASN A 83 -25.38 -17.95 1.31
C ASN A 83 -25.87 -18.81 0.13
N ASP A 84 -26.38 -18.21 -0.94
CA ASP A 84 -27.04 -18.89 -2.06
C ASP A 84 -28.28 -19.73 -1.63
N ASP A 85 -28.83 -19.44 -0.45
CA ASP A 85 -30.04 -20.11 0.05
C ASP A 85 -31.24 -19.76 -0.84
N LYS A 86 -32.03 -20.78 -1.19
CA LYS A 86 -33.23 -20.62 -2.01
C LYS A 86 -34.32 -19.88 -1.22
N LEU A 87 -34.82 -18.80 -1.81
CA LEU A 87 -35.93 -17.99 -1.31
C LEU A 87 -37.19 -18.27 -2.13
N ASN A 88 -38.35 -18.33 -1.48
CA ASN A 88 -39.62 -18.55 -2.17
C ASN A 88 -40.26 -17.21 -2.56
N PRO A 89 -41.10 -17.21 -3.61
CA PRO A 89 -41.95 -16.07 -3.92
C PRO A 89 -43.04 -15.90 -2.85
N SER A 90 -43.64 -14.71 -2.84
CA SER A 90 -44.83 -14.38 -2.06
C SER A 90 -45.91 -15.46 -2.15
N SER A 91 -46.59 -15.74 -1.03
CA SER A 91 -47.71 -16.69 -0.98
C SER A 91 -48.82 -16.37 -2.00
N ILE A 92 -49.04 -15.09 -2.29
CA ILE A 92 -50.02 -14.65 -3.31
C ILE A 92 -49.58 -15.08 -4.71
N ILE A 93 -48.29 -15.00 -5.03
CA ILE A 93 -47.77 -15.51 -6.30
C ILE A 93 -47.96 -17.01 -6.39
N GLN A 94 -47.64 -17.74 -5.32
CA GLN A 94 -47.80 -19.21 -5.29
C GLN A 94 -49.26 -19.60 -5.55
N THR A 95 -50.21 -18.98 -4.84
CA THR A 95 -51.64 -19.19 -5.07
C THR A 95 -52.06 -18.84 -6.50
N LEU A 96 -51.58 -17.72 -7.04
CA LEU A 96 -51.88 -17.32 -8.41
C LEU A 96 -51.35 -18.35 -9.43
N LEU A 97 -50.12 -18.84 -9.25
CA LEU A 97 -49.52 -19.85 -10.12
C LEU A 97 -50.29 -21.17 -10.05
N ASP A 98 -50.67 -21.61 -8.85
CA ASP A 98 -51.46 -22.82 -8.64
C ASP A 98 -52.82 -22.74 -9.34
N GLU A 99 -53.54 -21.63 -9.17
CA GLU A 99 -54.82 -21.41 -9.83
C GLU A 99 -54.67 -21.34 -11.36
N LEU A 100 -53.67 -20.61 -11.87
CA LEU A 100 -53.41 -20.56 -13.32
C LEU A 100 -53.11 -21.95 -13.92
N ASN A 101 -52.37 -22.78 -13.19
CA ASN A 101 -52.01 -24.13 -13.59
C ASN A 101 -53.17 -25.14 -13.47
N ARG A 102 -54.21 -24.84 -12.68
CA ARG A 102 -55.36 -25.73 -12.44
C ARG A 102 -56.29 -25.90 -13.64
N GLY A 103 -56.20 -25.01 -14.64
CA GLY A 103 -56.98 -25.14 -15.88
C GLY A 103 -57.03 -23.90 -16.76
N TYR A 104 -56.50 -22.76 -16.33
CA TYR A 104 -56.51 -21.54 -17.14
C TYR A 104 -55.40 -21.53 -18.20
N LEU A 105 -54.31 -22.27 -17.99
CA LEU A 105 -53.20 -22.37 -18.94
C LEU A 105 -53.17 -23.75 -19.61
N LYS A 106 -52.93 -23.76 -20.93
CA LYS A 106 -52.72 -25.02 -21.69
C LYS A 106 -51.44 -25.75 -21.26
N ASN A 107 -50.42 -25.00 -20.84
CA ASN A 107 -49.14 -25.50 -20.36
C ASN A 107 -48.84 -24.88 -19.00
N LYS A 108 -48.09 -25.58 -18.14
CA LYS A 108 -47.65 -25.02 -16.86
C LYS A 108 -46.91 -23.70 -17.07
N PHE A 109 -47.18 -22.74 -16.19
CA PHE A 109 -46.48 -21.46 -16.19
C PHE A 109 -44.97 -21.68 -16.07
N LYS A 110 -44.19 -20.97 -16.89
CA LYS A 110 -42.72 -21.06 -16.90
C LYS A 110 -42.14 -19.82 -16.25
N GLU A 111 -41.47 -20.03 -15.14
CA GLU A 111 -40.68 -19.00 -14.48
C GLU A 111 -39.40 -18.70 -15.28
N THR A 112 -38.99 -17.43 -15.29
CA THR A 112 -37.75 -17.00 -15.93
C THR A 112 -36.73 -16.64 -14.86
N ILE A 113 -35.61 -17.38 -14.82
CA ILE A 113 -34.54 -17.15 -13.85
C ILE A 113 -33.49 -16.25 -14.49
N HIS A 114 -33.24 -15.11 -13.85
CA HIS A 114 -32.21 -14.16 -14.26
C HIS A 114 -30.88 -14.49 -13.55
N PRO A 115 -29.74 -14.55 -14.27
CA PRO A 115 -28.43 -14.77 -13.66
C PRO A 115 -27.98 -13.55 -12.83
N LEU A 116 -27.14 -13.79 -11.82
CA LEU A 116 -26.61 -12.77 -10.91
C LEU A 116 -25.84 -11.65 -11.62
N LYS A 117 -25.03 -12.00 -12.62
CA LYS A 117 -24.17 -11.05 -13.34
C LYS A 117 -24.89 -10.49 -14.56
N SER A 118 -24.90 -9.17 -14.68
CA SER A 118 -25.45 -8.47 -15.85
C SER A 118 -24.77 -8.86 -17.16
N TYR A 119 -23.50 -9.26 -17.12
CA TYR A 119 -22.71 -9.71 -18.27
C TYR A 119 -22.71 -11.24 -18.45
N SER A 120 -23.65 -11.96 -17.83
CA SER A 120 -23.80 -13.40 -18.05
C SER A 120 -24.03 -13.71 -19.53
N LEU A 121 -23.38 -14.75 -20.03
CA LEU A 121 -23.49 -15.18 -21.44
C LEU A 121 -24.91 -15.62 -21.82
N SER A 122 -25.74 -16.01 -20.86
CA SER A 122 -27.15 -16.35 -21.09
C SER A 122 -28.00 -15.16 -21.60
N TYR A 123 -27.56 -13.92 -21.37
CA TYR A 123 -28.19 -12.72 -21.93
C TYR A 123 -27.77 -12.42 -23.37
N PHE A 124 -26.62 -12.96 -23.80
CA PHE A 124 -25.98 -12.61 -25.08
C PHE A 124 -25.67 -13.88 -25.87
N PRO A 125 -26.71 -14.60 -26.36
CA PRO A 125 -26.53 -15.85 -27.10
C PRO A 125 -25.70 -15.67 -28.36
N GLU A 126 -25.66 -14.47 -28.96
CA GLU A 126 -24.77 -14.15 -30.08
C GLU A 126 -23.28 -14.34 -29.77
N LEU A 127 -22.86 -14.28 -28.49
CA LEU A 127 -21.47 -14.49 -28.08
C LEU A 127 -21.12 -15.96 -27.84
N THR A 128 -22.12 -16.82 -27.58
CA THR A 128 -21.92 -18.27 -27.36
C THR A 128 -22.06 -19.09 -28.63
N SER A 129 -22.79 -18.57 -29.62
CA SER A 129 -23.18 -19.25 -30.87
C SER A 129 -22.04 -19.75 -31.76
N PHE A 130 -20.78 -19.37 -31.49
CA PHE A 130 -19.63 -19.73 -32.33
C PHE A 130 -18.90 -21.02 -31.94
N SER A 131 -19.03 -21.50 -30.69
CA SER A 131 -18.25 -22.66 -30.21
C SER A 131 -19.06 -23.90 -29.85
N ASP A 132 -20.33 -23.76 -29.45
CA ASP A 132 -21.15 -24.90 -28.99
C ASP A 132 -22.45 -25.02 -29.81
N LYS A 133 -22.41 -25.82 -30.88
CA LYS A 133 -23.59 -26.20 -31.68
C LYS A 133 -24.62 -27.04 -30.89
N SER A 134 -24.36 -27.35 -29.63
CA SER A 134 -25.16 -28.24 -28.78
C SER A 134 -26.17 -27.53 -27.86
N SER A 135 -26.08 -26.21 -27.65
CA SER A 135 -26.98 -25.49 -26.74
C SER A 135 -27.84 -24.46 -27.46
N LYS A 136 -28.89 -24.94 -28.14
CA LYS A 136 -30.01 -24.09 -28.58
C LYS A 136 -30.83 -23.68 -27.35
N SER A 137 -30.33 -22.73 -26.55
CA SER A 137 -31.17 -22.08 -25.54
C SER A 137 -32.24 -21.26 -26.27
N THR A 138 -33.49 -21.71 -26.16
CA THR A 138 -34.64 -21.17 -26.89
C THR A 138 -35.19 -19.88 -26.28
N ILE A 139 -34.60 -19.42 -25.17
CA ILE A 139 -35.06 -18.26 -24.40
C ILE A 139 -34.00 -17.17 -24.52
N LYS A 140 -34.28 -16.15 -25.34
CA LYS A 140 -33.51 -14.90 -25.36
C LYS A 140 -33.92 -14.07 -24.16
N LEU A 141 -33.09 -14.06 -23.11
CA LEU A 141 -33.27 -13.13 -22.01
C LEU A 141 -32.90 -11.72 -22.50
N PRO A 142 -33.74 -10.69 -22.29
CA PRO A 142 -33.45 -9.35 -22.79
C PRO A 142 -32.35 -8.70 -21.95
N ASN A 143 -31.25 -8.32 -22.59
CA ASN A 143 -30.29 -7.34 -22.05
C ASN A 143 -29.78 -6.46 -23.18
N TYR A 144 -30.09 -5.17 -23.09
CA TYR A 144 -29.71 -4.18 -24.11
C TYR A 144 -28.61 -3.23 -23.63
N ASN A 145 -27.99 -3.51 -22.47
CA ASN A 145 -26.93 -2.66 -21.94
C ASN A 145 -25.61 -2.90 -22.67
N PHE A 146 -25.11 -1.86 -23.34
CA PHE A 146 -23.86 -1.88 -24.09
C PHE A 146 -22.64 -2.22 -23.22
N SER A 147 -22.59 -1.75 -21.98
CA SER A 147 -21.47 -2.05 -21.08
C SER A 147 -21.45 -3.52 -20.67
N SER A 148 -22.63 -4.09 -20.35
CA SER A 148 -22.79 -5.52 -20.07
C SER A 148 -22.41 -6.39 -21.27
N PHE A 149 -22.77 -5.98 -22.49
CA PHE A 149 -22.37 -6.67 -23.72
C PHE A 149 -20.85 -6.65 -23.90
N SER A 150 -20.22 -5.48 -23.74
CA SER A 150 -18.76 -5.33 -23.88
C SER A 150 -18.00 -6.17 -22.84
N GLN A 151 -18.51 -6.22 -21.62
CA GLN A 151 -17.96 -7.04 -20.55
C GLN A 151 -18.15 -8.54 -20.80
N ALA A 152 -19.34 -8.96 -21.24
CA ALA A 152 -19.63 -10.34 -21.61
C ALA A 152 -18.73 -10.82 -22.75
N ARG A 153 -18.52 -9.96 -23.77
CA ARG A 153 -17.60 -10.21 -24.88
C ARG A 153 -16.17 -10.39 -24.38
N SER A 154 -15.71 -9.51 -23.49
CA SER A 154 -14.35 -9.58 -22.92
C SER A 154 -14.16 -10.86 -22.09
N TYR A 155 -15.18 -11.21 -21.29
CA TYR A 155 -15.19 -12.44 -20.50
C TYR A 155 -15.17 -13.70 -21.39
N GLN A 156 -15.99 -13.75 -22.45
CA GLN A 156 -16.00 -14.86 -23.38
C GLN A 156 -14.69 -14.98 -24.15
N LEU A 157 -14.15 -13.86 -24.64
CA LEU A 157 -12.84 -13.83 -25.29
C LEU A 157 -11.76 -14.36 -24.36
N ARG A 158 -11.79 -13.97 -23.08
CA ARG A 158 -10.84 -14.48 -22.10
C ARG A 158 -11.00 -15.98 -21.87
N LYS A 159 -12.23 -16.48 -21.75
CA LYS A 159 -12.51 -17.91 -21.59
C LYS A 159 -12.03 -18.74 -22.79
N LEU A 160 -12.22 -18.23 -24.01
CA LEU A 160 -11.70 -18.87 -25.23
C LEU A 160 -10.17 -18.83 -25.26
N PHE A 161 -9.59 -17.69 -24.91
CA PHE A 161 -8.14 -17.53 -24.83
C PHE A 161 -7.51 -18.49 -23.82
N ASP A 162 -8.09 -18.62 -22.62
CA ASP A 162 -7.59 -19.53 -21.58
C ASP A 162 -7.74 -21.01 -21.95
N LYS A 163 -8.67 -21.37 -22.85
CA LYS A 163 -8.77 -22.74 -23.40
C LYS A 163 -7.59 -23.06 -24.32
N ASP A 164 -7.26 -22.13 -25.21
CA ASP A 164 -6.16 -22.29 -26.16
C ASP A 164 -4.79 -22.09 -25.49
N PHE A 165 -4.75 -21.29 -24.40
CA PHE A 165 -3.56 -20.92 -23.65
C PHE A 165 -3.77 -21.04 -22.12
N PRO A 166 -3.86 -22.27 -21.58
CA PRO A 166 -4.08 -22.49 -20.16
C PRO A 166 -2.95 -21.88 -19.31
N GLY A 167 -3.33 -21.23 -18.19
CA GLY A 167 -2.38 -20.60 -17.26
C GLY A 167 -1.97 -19.17 -17.61
N CYS A 168 -2.44 -18.60 -18.73
CA CYS A 168 -2.21 -17.19 -19.04
C CYS A 168 -3.06 -16.27 -18.15
N GLY A 169 -2.66 -16.05 -16.89
CA GLY A 169 -3.34 -15.14 -15.96
C GLY A 169 -3.43 -13.70 -16.47
N ARG A 170 -2.39 -13.22 -17.15
CA ARG A 170 -2.28 -11.87 -17.72
C ARG A 170 -1.83 -11.97 -19.17
N ILE A 171 -2.42 -11.17 -20.05
CA ILE A 171 -1.91 -11.03 -21.41
C ILE A 171 -0.60 -10.24 -21.31
N SER A 172 0.52 -10.93 -21.48
CA SER A 172 1.81 -10.27 -21.56
C SER A 172 1.77 -9.22 -22.67
N PRO A 173 2.27 -7.98 -22.46
CA PRO A 173 2.40 -7.00 -23.52
C PRO A 173 3.18 -7.51 -24.74
N ALA A 174 4.00 -8.55 -24.56
CA ALA A 174 4.67 -9.25 -25.65
C ALA A 174 3.70 -9.81 -26.71
N LEU A 175 2.49 -10.21 -26.29
CA LEU A 175 1.43 -10.76 -27.15
C LEU A 175 0.68 -9.68 -27.94
N PHE A 176 0.90 -8.40 -27.66
CA PHE A 176 0.26 -7.33 -28.40
C PHE A 176 0.80 -7.25 -29.84
N SER A 177 -0.11 -7.04 -30.79
CA SER A 177 0.27 -6.79 -32.18
C SER A 177 1.18 -5.55 -32.29
N PRO A 178 2.06 -5.47 -33.30
CA PRO A 178 2.94 -4.32 -33.47
C PRO A 178 2.18 -2.99 -33.59
N LYS A 179 0.95 -3.01 -34.15
CA LYS A 179 0.05 -1.85 -34.19
C LYS A 179 -0.33 -1.35 -32.79
N ILE A 180 -0.70 -2.28 -31.90
CA ILE A 180 -1.07 -1.95 -30.52
C ILE A 180 0.15 -1.48 -29.74
N LYS A 181 1.29 -2.17 -29.87
CA LYS A 181 2.56 -1.73 -29.26
C LYS A 181 2.93 -0.30 -29.68
N LYS A 182 2.77 0.04 -30.96
CA LYS A 182 3.01 1.40 -31.46
C LYS A 182 2.06 2.44 -30.84
N ILE A 183 0.81 2.08 -30.54
CA ILE A 183 -0.14 2.97 -29.83
C ILE A 183 0.32 3.19 -28.37
N PHE A 184 0.80 2.14 -27.70
CA PHE A 184 1.37 2.25 -26.35
C PHE A 184 2.65 3.09 -26.33
N GLU A 185 3.55 2.89 -27.30
CA GLU A 185 4.80 3.65 -27.47
C GLU A 185 4.56 5.13 -27.76
N THR A 186 3.47 5.47 -28.44
CA THR A 186 3.14 6.86 -28.83
C THR A 186 2.36 7.62 -27.75
N ASN A 187 1.55 6.93 -26.93
CA ASN A 187 0.58 7.60 -26.06
C ASN A 187 0.84 7.47 -24.54
N LEU A 188 1.63 6.50 -24.08
CA LEU A 188 1.73 6.22 -22.62
C LEU A 188 3.08 6.56 -21.98
N VAL A 189 4.11 6.83 -22.77
CA VAL A 189 5.36 7.38 -22.27
C VAL A 189 5.60 8.68 -23.03
N PRO A 190 5.74 9.84 -22.36
CA PRO A 190 6.39 10.96 -23.02
C PRO A 190 7.82 10.50 -23.36
N SER A 191 8.01 10.06 -24.60
CA SER A 191 9.30 9.73 -25.22
C SER A 191 10.12 10.99 -25.52
N LYS A 192 9.81 12.09 -24.84
CA LYS A 192 10.74 13.20 -24.67
C LYS A 192 11.47 12.97 -23.38
N SER A 193 12.75 12.62 -23.53
CA SER A 193 13.82 12.95 -22.61
C SER A 193 13.40 14.12 -21.71
N MET A 194 13.20 13.86 -20.40
CA MET A 194 13.20 14.92 -19.38
C MET A 194 14.61 15.52 -19.20
N LEU A 195 15.37 15.60 -20.30
CA LEU A 195 16.49 16.48 -20.46
C LEU A 195 15.89 17.70 -21.14
N ASN A 196 15.50 18.69 -20.33
CA ASN A 196 15.59 20.04 -20.83
C ASN A 196 17.06 20.19 -21.25
N GLU A 197 17.32 20.34 -22.55
CA GLU A 197 18.66 20.58 -23.13
C GLU A 197 19.35 21.83 -22.54
N SER A 198 18.69 22.56 -21.64
CA SER A 198 19.18 23.76 -20.99
C SER A 198 19.74 23.57 -19.56
N GLU A 199 19.58 22.42 -18.89
CA GLU A 199 20.22 22.17 -17.58
C GLU A 199 20.97 20.83 -17.56
N ASN A 200 22.27 20.87 -17.86
CA ASN A 200 23.22 19.75 -17.67
C ASN A 200 23.47 19.38 -16.18
N ILE A 201 22.61 19.85 -15.25
CA ILE A 201 22.72 19.66 -13.80
C ILE A 201 21.63 18.69 -13.32
N LEU A 202 22.03 17.48 -12.96
CA LEU A 202 21.15 16.47 -12.39
C LEU A 202 21.06 16.62 -10.87
N LYS A 203 19.90 17.04 -10.38
CA LYS A 203 19.61 17.18 -8.96
C LYS A 203 19.17 15.83 -8.37
N VAL A 204 20.00 15.21 -7.54
CA VAL A 204 19.73 13.91 -6.89
C VAL A 204 19.80 14.05 -5.38
N SER A 205 18.91 13.36 -4.65
CA SER A 205 18.97 13.32 -3.19
C SER A 205 19.75 12.10 -2.68
N ILE A 206 20.38 12.23 -1.51
CA ILE A 206 21.02 11.10 -0.79
C ILE A 206 20.01 9.95 -0.61
N THR A 207 18.75 10.28 -0.32
CA THR A 207 17.67 9.29 -0.20
C THR A 207 17.35 8.58 -1.51
N ASN A 208 17.45 9.26 -2.66
CA ASN A 208 17.22 8.65 -3.96
C ASN A 208 18.36 7.69 -4.33
N LEU A 209 19.61 8.07 -4.06
CA LEU A 209 20.77 7.18 -4.22
C LEU A 209 20.60 5.93 -3.36
N ARG A 210 20.20 6.09 -2.09
CA ARG A 210 19.94 4.97 -1.18
C ARG A 210 18.84 4.06 -1.70
N LYS A 211 17.66 4.61 -2.03
CA LYS A 211 16.53 3.82 -2.54
C LYS A 211 16.90 3.09 -3.83
N PHE A 212 17.71 3.70 -4.69
CA PHE A 212 18.21 3.05 -5.90
C PHE A 212 19.14 1.88 -5.59
N LEU A 213 20.05 2.00 -4.63
CA LEU A 213 20.89 0.88 -4.18
C LEU A 213 20.06 -0.21 -3.46
N GLU A 214 19.00 0.15 -2.74
CA GLU A 214 18.12 -0.81 -2.05
C GLU A 214 17.24 -1.60 -3.04
N SER A 215 16.60 -0.91 -3.99
CA SER A 215 15.79 -1.50 -5.06
C SER A 215 15.82 -0.60 -6.31
N PRO A 216 16.69 -0.91 -7.29
CA PRO A 216 16.81 -0.13 -8.52
C PRO A 216 15.48 0.00 -9.27
N LEU A 217 14.78 -1.12 -9.45
CA LEU A 217 13.48 -1.19 -10.12
C LEU A 217 12.46 -0.21 -9.50
N GLN A 218 12.19 -0.35 -8.20
CA GLN A 218 11.15 0.43 -7.52
C GLN A 218 11.51 1.92 -7.44
N SER A 219 12.78 2.23 -7.21
CA SER A 219 13.29 3.60 -7.15
C SER A 219 13.20 4.29 -8.51
N SER A 220 13.60 3.60 -9.58
CA SER A 220 13.61 4.15 -10.93
C SER A 220 12.19 4.40 -11.44
N ILE A 221 11.28 3.47 -11.20
CA ILE A 221 9.87 3.62 -11.64
C ILE A 221 9.15 4.71 -10.83
N SER A 222 9.37 4.77 -9.51
CA SER A 222 8.86 5.88 -8.69
C SER A 222 9.34 7.24 -9.22
N ARG A 223 10.59 7.32 -9.69
CA ARG A 223 11.17 8.54 -10.27
C ARG A 223 10.58 8.86 -11.65
N LEU A 224 10.40 7.86 -12.51
CA LEU A 224 9.92 8.04 -13.88
C LEU A 224 8.43 8.41 -13.95
N ILE A 225 7.61 7.75 -13.13
CA ILE A 225 6.14 7.90 -13.16
C ILE A 225 5.68 8.96 -12.16
N TYR A 226 6.58 9.52 -11.32
CA TYR A 226 6.23 10.37 -10.17
C TYR A 226 5.17 9.75 -9.25
N PHE A 227 5.07 8.42 -9.27
CA PHE A 227 4.11 7.68 -8.46
C PHE A 227 4.72 7.42 -7.09
N ASN A 228 4.29 8.20 -6.11
CA ASN A 228 4.52 7.88 -4.71
C ASN A 228 3.23 7.21 -4.24
N GLN A 229 3.28 5.94 -3.83
CA GLN A 229 2.14 5.31 -3.14
C GLN A 229 1.72 6.25 -2.00
N GLU A 230 0.46 6.70 -2.07
CA GLU A 230 -0.13 7.53 -1.03
C GLU A 230 -0.09 6.77 0.29
N LYS A 231 0.13 7.50 1.38
CA LYS A 231 0.04 6.93 2.73
C LYS A 231 -1.39 6.42 2.92
N GLU A 232 -1.55 5.40 3.77
CA GLU A 232 -2.87 4.90 4.15
C GLU A 232 -3.83 6.04 4.44
N ASP A 233 -5.00 6.01 3.79
CA ASP A 233 -6.05 6.99 3.99
C ASP A 233 -6.46 6.97 5.46
N THR A 234 -6.18 8.07 6.17
CA THR A 234 -6.57 8.21 7.57
C THR A 234 -8.08 8.13 7.76
N PHE A 235 -8.86 8.39 6.70
CA PHE A 235 -10.31 8.23 6.68
C PHE A 235 -10.79 6.77 6.81
N ASN A 236 -9.94 5.80 6.48
CA ASN A 236 -10.27 4.39 6.63
C ASN A 236 -10.04 3.87 8.07
N LYS A 237 -9.45 4.68 8.95
CA LYS A 237 -9.24 4.31 10.36
C LYS A 237 -10.52 4.58 11.14
N ILE A 238 -11.30 3.52 11.35
CA ILE A 238 -12.58 3.56 12.08
C ILE A 238 -12.35 3.57 13.60
N GLU A 239 -11.29 2.92 14.07
CA GLU A 239 -11.00 2.74 15.49
C GLU A 239 -9.82 3.58 15.95
N GLU A 240 -9.83 3.94 17.25
CA GLU A 240 -8.69 4.56 17.90
C GLU A 240 -7.49 3.59 17.96
N PRO A 241 -6.25 4.08 17.79
CA PRO A 241 -5.09 3.20 17.81
C PRO A 241 -4.80 2.72 19.23
N PHE A 242 -4.81 1.40 19.46
CA PHE A 242 -4.32 0.80 20.72
C PHE A 242 -2.79 0.78 20.81
N THR A 243 -2.11 0.76 19.67
CA THR A 243 -0.65 0.83 19.57
C THR A 243 -0.24 1.71 18.38
N LEU A 244 0.96 2.28 18.44
CA LEU A 244 1.54 2.94 17.27
C LEU A 244 2.09 1.90 16.29
N GLU A 245 1.80 2.10 15.00
CA GLU A 245 2.52 1.40 13.93
C GLU A 245 4.03 1.61 14.08
N ARG A 246 4.80 0.57 13.75
CA ARG A 246 6.25 0.52 14.05
C ARG A 246 7.05 1.67 13.44
N LEU A 247 6.73 2.06 12.20
CA LEU A 247 7.41 3.16 11.52
C LEU A 247 7.12 4.50 12.21
N ASN A 248 5.87 4.71 12.63
CA ASN A 248 5.46 5.91 13.35
C ASN A 248 6.07 5.97 14.76
N GLU A 249 6.15 4.84 15.46
CA GLU A 249 6.88 4.69 16.73
C GLU A 249 8.35 5.11 16.55
N TRP A 250 9.04 4.57 15.54
CA TRP A 250 10.45 4.89 15.30
C TRP A 250 10.66 6.36 14.89
N GLU A 251 9.77 6.92 14.05
CA GLU A 251 9.83 8.33 13.67
C GLU A 251 9.63 9.26 14.89
N LEU A 252 8.70 8.91 15.79
CA LEU A 252 8.47 9.63 17.04
C LEU A 252 9.71 9.61 17.93
N LEU A 253 10.29 8.42 18.18
CA LEU A 253 11.48 8.28 19.02
C LEU A 253 12.67 9.08 18.47
N ARG A 254 12.87 9.06 17.14
CA ARG A 254 13.92 9.86 16.50
C ARG A 254 13.69 11.36 16.62
N LYS A 255 12.44 11.83 16.52
CA LYS A 255 12.09 13.25 16.72
C LYS A 255 12.37 13.70 18.16
N ILE A 256 11.99 12.87 19.14
CA ILE A 256 12.26 13.13 20.56
C ILE A 256 13.77 13.17 20.81
N TRP A 257 14.52 12.22 20.26
CA TRP A 257 15.99 12.19 20.34
C TRP A 257 16.63 13.44 19.73
N ASP A 258 16.24 13.81 18.51
CA ASP A 258 16.73 15.01 17.82
C ASP A 258 16.47 16.27 18.67
N HIS A 259 15.26 16.42 19.20
CA HIS A 259 14.91 17.56 20.05
C HIS A 259 15.69 17.57 21.37
N ALA A 260 15.97 16.41 21.98
CA ALA A 260 16.79 16.33 23.19
C ALA A 260 18.22 16.85 22.95
N LEU A 261 18.80 16.57 21.78
CA LEU A 261 20.13 17.08 21.43
C LEU A 261 20.15 18.59 21.20
N ARG A 262 19.02 19.21 20.82
CA ARG A 262 18.91 20.66 20.56
C ARG A 262 18.76 21.52 21.81
N LEU A 263 18.30 20.96 22.93
CA LEU A 263 17.98 21.72 24.14
C LEU A 263 19.23 22.24 24.84
N GLN A 264 19.51 23.53 24.72
CA GLN A 264 20.49 24.21 25.57
C GLN A 264 19.84 24.48 26.93
N LYS A 265 20.12 23.63 27.93
CA LYS A 265 19.85 23.98 29.33
C LYS A 265 20.94 24.94 29.81
N ASN A 266 20.54 25.99 30.52
CA ASN A 266 21.46 26.81 31.32
C ASN A 266 22.28 25.88 32.24
N GLU A 267 23.57 26.22 32.44
CA GLU A 267 24.65 25.34 32.91
C GLU A 267 24.39 24.57 34.23
N ILE A 268 23.35 24.93 34.98
CA ILE A 268 23.07 24.47 36.35
C ILE A 268 22.41 23.08 36.39
N SER A 269 21.80 22.59 35.29
CA SER A 269 21.05 21.32 35.27
C SER A 269 21.64 20.21 34.38
N LEU A 270 22.88 20.38 33.89
CA LEU A 270 23.55 19.46 32.94
C LEU A 270 24.10 18.17 33.58
N LYS A 271 24.05 18.01 34.91
CA LYS A 271 24.58 16.83 35.61
C LYS A 271 23.63 15.63 35.60
N GLU A 272 22.35 15.87 35.40
CA GLU A 272 21.32 14.83 35.29
C GLU A 272 20.93 14.73 33.81
N GLY A 273 20.80 13.50 33.29
CA GLY A 273 20.59 13.24 31.86
C GLY A 273 19.35 13.92 31.24
N PRO A 274 19.03 13.59 29.98
CA PRO A 274 17.87 14.19 29.31
C PRO A 274 16.56 13.82 30.03
N GLU A 275 15.66 14.80 30.17
CA GLU A 275 14.32 14.61 30.72
C GLU A 275 13.40 13.94 29.67
N TRP A 276 13.64 12.65 29.40
CA TRP A 276 12.93 11.91 28.36
C TRP A 276 11.41 11.93 28.53
N GLU A 277 10.93 11.83 29.77
CA GLU A 277 9.50 11.81 30.07
C GLU A 277 8.80 13.13 29.69
N SER A 278 9.39 14.26 30.09
CA SER A 278 8.88 15.59 29.75
C SER A 278 8.82 15.80 28.23
N LEU A 279 9.89 15.42 27.52
CA LEU A 279 9.94 15.52 26.06
C LEU A 279 8.95 14.59 25.37
N TYR A 280 8.86 13.35 25.83
CA TYR A 280 7.90 12.38 25.33
C TYR A 280 6.47 12.90 25.44
N ASN A 281 6.09 13.41 26.62
CA ASN A 281 4.78 14.00 26.86
C ASN A 281 4.51 15.20 25.94
N LYS A 282 5.52 16.06 25.71
CA LYS A 282 5.40 17.21 24.79
C LYS A 282 5.07 16.79 23.36
N PHE A 283 5.75 15.78 22.82
CA PHE A 283 5.52 15.31 21.45
C PHE A 283 4.24 14.48 21.30
N THR A 284 3.92 13.67 22.30
CA THR A 284 2.75 12.78 22.24
C THR A 284 1.44 13.49 22.53
N LYS A 285 1.44 14.60 23.29
CA LYS A 285 0.22 15.38 23.59
C LYS A 285 -0.53 15.81 22.32
N ARG A 286 0.19 16.29 21.30
CA ARG A 286 -0.43 16.65 20.02
C ARG A 286 -0.96 15.42 19.28
N MET A 287 -0.21 14.33 19.26
CA MET A 287 -0.62 13.10 18.58
C MET A 287 -1.87 12.47 19.22
N GLU A 288 -1.99 12.56 20.55
CA GLU A 288 -3.17 12.15 21.31
C GLU A 288 -4.40 13.01 20.96
N LEU A 289 -4.24 14.34 20.93
CA LEU A 289 -5.32 15.24 20.50
C LEU A 289 -5.72 15.04 19.03
N GLU A 290 -4.80 14.60 18.17
CA GLU A 290 -5.06 14.23 16.78
C GLU A 290 -5.62 12.81 16.61
N GLY A 291 -5.79 12.04 17.69
CA GLY A 291 -6.25 10.64 17.63
C GLY A 291 -5.27 9.66 16.98
N LYS A 292 -3.99 10.05 16.82
CA LYS A 292 -2.93 9.21 16.22
C LYS A 292 -2.16 8.36 17.24
N MET A 293 -2.43 8.58 18.52
CA MET A 293 -1.74 7.98 19.64
C MET A 293 -2.77 7.27 20.53
N PRO A 294 -2.44 6.10 21.11
CA PRO A 294 -3.26 5.50 22.14
C PRO A 294 -3.45 6.45 23.33
N SER A 295 -4.58 6.32 24.01
CA SER A 295 -4.92 7.09 25.20
C SER A 295 -4.82 6.23 26.48
N SER A 296 -4.86 6.87 27.66
CA SER A 296 -4.99 6.21 28.96
C SER A 296 -3.95 5.09 29.22
N PHE A 297 -4.38 3.90 29.65
CA PHE A 297 -3.52 2.78 30.03
C PHE A 297 -2.57 2.33 28.91
N PHE A 298 -3.05 2.29 27.67
CA PHE A 298 -2.23 1.89 26.51
C PHE A 298 -1.13 2.91 26.23
N LYS A 299 -1.43 4.21 26.38
CA LYS A 299 -0.44 5.27 26.30
C LYS A 299 0.67 5.08 27.33
N ASN A 300 0.30 4.81 28.57
CA ASN A 300 1.24 4.66 29.69
C ASN A 300 2.16 3.46 29.47
N ALA A 301 1.61 2.28 29.13
CA ALA A 301 2.40 1.09 28.84
C ALA A 301 3.38 1.32 27.67
N MET A 302 2.92 2.01 26.62
CA MET A 302 3.75 2.33 25.48
C MET A 302 4.82 3.39 25.80
N GLN A 303 4.50 4.37 26.64
CA GLN A 303 5.45 5.35 27.17
C GLN A 303 6.57 4.67 27.95
N GLU A 304 6.27 3.73 28.84
CA GLU A 304 7.30 2.99 29.57
C GLU A 304 8.27 2.26 28.63
N LYS A 305 7.75 1.59 27.61
CA LYS A 305 8.56 0.94 26.57
C LYS A 305 9.44 1.95 25.83
N HIS A 306 8.87 3.07 25.40
CA HIS A 306 9.58 4.11 24.65
C HIS A 306 10.67 4.80 25.48
N LEU A 307 10.40 5.07 26.76
CA LEU A 307 11.38 5.63 27.70
C LEU A 307 12.52 4.65 27.97
N LYS A 308 12.24 3.35 28.07
CA LYS A 308 13.29 2.31 28.15
C LYS A 308 14.20 2.36 26.91
N ILE A 309 13.64 2.44 25.70
CA ILE A 309 14.42 2.53 24.46
C ILE A 309 15.31 3.78 24.44
N LEU A 310 14.76 4.95 24.76
CA LEU A 310 15.52 6.21 24.79
C LEU A 310 16.65 6.18 25.81
N ASN A 311 16.40 5.65 27.01
CA ASN A 311 17.41 5.45 28.05
C ASN A 311 18.47 4.43 27.65
N ASN A 312 18.09 3.39 26.91
CA ASN A 312 19.05 2.41 26.41
C ASN A 312 19.95 3.04 25.36
N TRP A 313 19.40 3.82 24.43
CA TRP A 313 20.21 4.57 23.46
C TRP A 313 21.21 5.54 24.12
N THR A 314 20.80 6.26 25.16
CA THR A 314 21.75 7.14 25.90
C THR A 314 22.86 6.34 26.54
N LYS A 315 22.50 5.36 27.38
CA LYS A 315 23.48 4.53 28.11
C LYS A 315 24.48 3.86 27.18
N GLN A 316 24.01 3.32 26.06
CA GLN A 316 24.88 2.66 25.10
C GLN A 316 25.82 3.63 24.41
N LEU A 317 25.32 4.78 23.97
CA LEU A 317 26.19 5.77 23.32
C LEU A 317 27.22 6.34 24.28
N THR A 318 26.84 6.66 25.51
CA THR A 318 27.77 7.18 26.53
C THR A 318 28.83 6.15 26.88
N ASN A 319 28.46 4.87 26.98
CA ASN A 319 29.39 3.78 27.26
C ASN A 319 30.34 3.52 26.08
N ILE A 320 29.82 3.39 24.85
CA ILE A 320 30.63 3.07 23.65
C ILE A 320 31.60 4.21 23.32
N LEU A 321 31.16 5.46 23.49
CA LEU A 321 31.98 6.64 23.19
C LEU A 321 32.83 7.10 24.38
N ASN A 322 32.73 6.43 25.54
CA ASN A 322 33.38 6.80 26.80
C ASN A 322 33.18 8.29 27.16
N THR A 323 31.92 8.76 27.12
CA THR A 323 31.55 10.18 27.28
C THR A 323 30.28 10.36 28.08
N ASP A 324 30.07 11.55 28.64
CA ASP A 324 28.84 11.91 29.34
C ASP A 324 27.82 12.55 28.40
N TRP A 325 26.54 12.57 28.80
CA TRP A 325 25.46 13.17 28.00
C TRP A 325 25.75 14.61 27.58
N SER A 326 26.27 15.45 28.49
CA SER A 326 26.58 16.85 28.20
C SER A 326 27.64 17.00 27.11
N THR A 327 28.66 16.13 27.11
CA THR A 327 29.70 16.12 26.08
C THR A 327 29.21 15.54 24.76
N LEU A 328 28.38 14.48 24.81
CA LEU A 328 27.73 13.90 23.65
C LEU A 328 26.86 14.95 22.95
N GLN A 329 26.05 15.66 23.72
CA GLN A 329 25.17 16.70 23.20
C GLN A 329 25.94 17.82 22.50
N LYS A 330 27.07 18.27 23.04
CA LYS A 330 27.89 19.35 22.47
C LYS A 330 28.69 18.97 21.22
N ARG A 331 28.85 17.66 20.96
CA ARG A 331 29.75 17.13 19.92
C ARG A 331 29.04 16.24 18.91
N MET A 332 27.72 16.25 18.92
CA MET A 332 26.86 15.56 17.97
C MET A 332 26.42 16.52 16.88
N TYR A 333 26.69 16.16 15.64
CA TYR A 333 26.41 16.99 14.47
C TYR A 333 25.54 16.27 13.46
N LYS A 334 24.70 17.02 12.77
CA LYS A 334 23.93 16.57 11.62
C LYS A 334 24.15 17.53 10.47
N PHE A 335 24.56 17.02 9.33
CA PHE A 335 24.90 17.83 8.16
C PHE A 335 23.72 17.91 7.20
N HIS A 336 23.43 19.10 6.69
CA HIS A 336 22.38 19.35 5.69
C HIS A 336 23.01 19.97 4.45
N PHE A 337 22.74 19.37 3.29
CA PHE A 337 23.32 19.74 2.00
C PHE A 337 22.22 20.28 1.09
N GLY A 338 22.37 21.53 0.65
CA GLY A 338 21.43 22.21 -0.23
C GLY A 338 20.16 22.68 0.48
N PRO A 339 19.03 22.83 -0.22
CA PRO A 339 17.82 23.43 0.33
C PRO A 339 17.16 22.52 1.37
N ILE A 340 16.71 23.12 2.47
CA ILE A 340 16.01 22.45 3.57
C ILE A 340 14.51 22.72 3.45
N LYS A 341 13.69 21.72 3.78
CA LYS A 341 12.24 21.87 3.80
C LYS A 341 11.81 22.83 4.91
N GLU A 342 10.81 23.64 4.61
CA GLU A 342 10.13 24.46 5.60
C GLU A 342 9.54 23.59 6.73
N GLY A 343 9.63 24.05 7.97
CA GLY A 343 9.19 23.30 9.17
C GLY A 343 10.20 22.29 9.73
N VAL A 344 11.40 22.16 9.15
CA VAL A 344 12.50 21.35 9.76
C VAL A 344 13.08 22.04 11.00
N PHE A 345 13.13 23.38 10.97
CA PHE A 345 13.49 24.25 12.07
C PHE A 345 12.37 25.27 12.25
N ASN A 346 11.82 25.39 13.47
CA ASN A 346 10.70 26.29 13.77
C ASN A 346 11.15 27.69 14.20
N SER A 347 12.43 27.84 14.52
CA SER A 347 13.06 29.10 14.93
C SER A 347 14.50 29.10 14.40
N ASP A 348 15.49 29.21 15.29
CA ASP A 348 16.91 29.24 14.94
C ASP A 348 17.46 27.85 14.59
N ILE A 349 18.50 27.86 13.77
CA ILE A 349 19.24 26.65 13.40
C ILE A 349 20.14 26.28 14.59
N PRO A 350 19.94 25.11 15.23
CA PRO A 350 20.79 24.69 16.34
C PRO A 350 22.23 24.52 15.87
N TYR A 351 23.22 24.85 16.72
CA TYR A 351 24.66 24.71 16.39
C TYR A 351 25.06 23.29 15.96
N ASN A 352 24.35 22.27 16.45
CA ASN A 352 24.53 20.86 16.06
C ASN A 352 24.06 20.54 14.63
N HIS A 353 23.37 21.46 13.95
CA HIS A 353 22.91 21.29 12.58
C HIS A 353 23.76 22.14 11.64
N ILE A 354 24.68 21.49 10.92
CA ILE A 354 25.64 22.17 10.05
C ILE A 354 25.05 22.28 8.65
N LEU A 355 24.81 23.52 8.20
CA LEU A 355 24.39 23.78 6.83
C LEU A 355 25.59 23.82 5.89
N ARG A 356 25.46 23.16 4.75
CA ARG A 356 26.45 23.14 3.67
C ARG A 356 25.76 23.41 2.33
N PRO A 357 26.45 24.05 1.37
CA PRO A 357 25.93 24.20 0.02
C PRO A 357 25.72 22.83 -0.63
N THR A 358 24.91 22.80 -1.68
CA THR A 358 24.73 21.62 -2.54
C THR A 358 26.10 21.14 -3.03
N ILE A 359 26.33 19.84 -2.99
CA ILE A 359 27.59 19.27 -3.48
C ILE A 359 27.45 19.02 -4.98
N SER A 360 28.16 19.82 -5.77
CA SER A 360 28.24 19.66 -7.22
C SER A 360 29.44 18.80 -7.59
N VAL A 361 29.20 17.70 -8.29
CA VAL A 361 30.22 16.82 -8.85
C VAL A 361 30.14 16.90 -10.37
N GLY A 362 31.18 17.45 -11.01
CA GLY A 362 31.31 17.51 -12.47
C GLY A 362 32.52 16.72 -12.97
N ASN A 363 32.44 16.26 -14.21
CA ASN A 363 33.60 15.72 -14.93
C ASN A 363 34.36 16.86 -15.60
N SER A 364 35.63 17.06 -15.25
CA SER A 364 36.54 17.93 -16.02
C SER A 364 37.31 17.17 -17.12
N SER A 365 37.13 15.85 -17.21
CA SER A 365 37.81 14.98 -18.18
C SER A 365 36.92 13.80 -18.56
N PHE A 366 36.88 13.53 -19.88
CA PHE A 366 36.15 12.49 -20.63
C PHE A 366 34.83 12.91 -21.31
N ASN A 367 34.75 12.54 -22.60
CA ASN A 367 33.72 12.72 -23.62
C ASN A 367 32.31 12.14 -23.31
N LEU A 368 31.86 12.13 -22.05
CA LEU A 368 30.44 12.06 -21.72
C LEU A 368 30.01 13.49 -21.37
N GLY A 369 29.26 14.14 -22.26
CA GLY A 369 28.95 15.57 -22.20
C GLY A 369 28.61 16.08 -20.80
N ASP A 370 29.26 17.17 -20.40
CA ASP A 370 29.14 18.04 -19.21
C ASP A 370 28.13 17.65 -18.11
N LEU A 371 28.10 16.39 -17.68
CA LEU A 371 27.14 15.94 -16.70
C LEU A 371 27.60 16.40 -15.32
N SER A 372 26.90 17.38 -14.78
CA SER A 372 27.10 17.85 -13.41
C SER A 372 26.00 17.31 -12.52
N VAL A 373 26.37 16.80 -11.34
CA VAL A 373 25.45 16.17 -10.41
C VAL A 373 25.41 16.98 -9.12
N ASP A 374 24.21 17.44 -8.76
CA ASP A 374 23.95 18.18 -7.54
C ASP A 374 23.32 17.26 -6.49
N ILE A 375 24.04 17.05 -5.39
CA ILE A 375 23.62 16.17 -4.31
C ILE A 375 23.04 17.00 -3.16
N LYS A 376 21.80 16.67 -2.77
CA LYS A 376 21.08 17.28 -1.64
C LYS A 376 20.60 16.26 -0.61
N GLY A 377 20.38 16.70 0.62
CA GLY A 377 19.80 15.86 1.68
C GLY A 377 20.44 16.10 3.03
N SER A 378 20.16 15.22 3.98
CA SER A 378 20.71 15.29 5.34
C SER A 378 21.41 14.00 5.70
N SER A 379 22.52 14.09 6.45
CA SER A 379 23.18 12.93 7.04
C SER A 379 22.38 12.35 8.22
N GLU A 380 22.78 11.17 8.67
CA GLU A 380 22.49 10.68 10.01
C GLU A 380 23.31 11.47 11.06
N TRP A 381 23.31 11.07 12.33
CA TRP A 381 24.04 11.77 13.40
C TRP A 381 25.53 11.41 13.40
N TRP A 382 26.40 12.39 13.67
CA TRP A 382 27.85 12.23 13.67
C TRP A 382 28.46 12.79 14.95
N TYR A 383 29.16 11.96 15.71
CA TYR A 383 29.87 12.39 16.93
C TYR A 383 31.35 12.66 16.64
N SER A 384 31.89 13.78 17.14
CA SER A 384 33.30 14.13 17.02
C SER A 384 34.03 14.07 18.37
N ASP A 385 35.08 13.25 18.45
CA ASP A 385 35.88 13.12 19.66
C ASP A 385 36.89 14.28 19.84
N LYS A 386 37.66 14.28 20.93
CA LYS A 386 38.66 15.35 21.21
C LYS A 386 39.85 15.34 20.23
N GLN A 387 40.04 14.23 19.51
CA GLN A 387 41.13 14.02 18.57
C GLN A 387 40.67 14.24 17.11
N ASN A 388 39.45 14.76 16.90
CA ASN A 388 38.81 14.94 15.59
C ASN A 388 38.57 13.62 14.82
N ASN A 389 38.42 12.50 15.51
CA ASN A 389 37.84 11.28 14.94
C ASN A 389 36.31 11.39 14.94
N TRP A 390 35.70 10.66 14.01
CA TRP A 390 34.27 10.77 13.73
C TRP A 390 33.57 9.42 13.89
N ASN A 391 32.43 9.41 14.58
CA ASN A 391 31.56 8.24 14.72
C ASN A 391 30.21 8.53 14.05
N ALA A 392 29.88 7.82 12.98
CA ALA A 392 28.56 7.88 12.34
C ALA A 392 27.57 7.02 13.14
N ILE A 393 26.41 7.56 13.51
CA ILE A 393 25.47 6.92 14.43
C ILE A 393 24.09 6.80 13.78
N TYR A 394 23.58 5.56 13.73
CA TYR A 394 22.24 5.26 13.26
C TYR A 394 21.46 4.45 14.31
N LEU A 395 20.27 4.94 14.64
CA LEU A 395 19.34 4.33 15.58
C LEU A 395 18.33 3.50 14.79
N ASN A 396 18.39 2.18 14.93
CA ASN A 396 17.61 1.23 14.14
C ASN A 396 16.15 1.13 14.60
N GLU A 397 15.27 0.82 13.65
CA GLU A 397 13.86 0.52 13.90
C GLU A 397 13.66 -0.87 14.50
N LYS A 398 14.44 -1.88 14.11
CA LYS A 398 14.36 -3.26 14.63
C LYS A 398 15.78 -3.76 14.91
N GLU A 399 16.13 -4.90 14.34
CA GLU A 399 17.48 -5.45 14.36
C GLU A 399 18.38 -4.84 13.28
N ASN A 400 19.68 -4.96 13.51
CA ASN A 400 20.72 -4.46 12.62
C ASN A 400 20.81 -5.34 11.35
N LYS A 401 19.96 -5.04 10.35
CA LYS A 401 20.04 -5.60 8.98
C LYS A 401 21.25 -5.01 8.24
N GLU A 402 21.93 -5.80 7.43
CA GLU A 402 23.14 -5.33 6.72
C GLU A 402 22.89 -4.17 5.74
N LYS A 403 21.68 -4.05 5.19
CA LYS A 403 21.34 -2.92 4.32
C LYS A 403 21.35 -1.56 5.02
N THR A 404 21.25 -1.50 6.35
CA THR A 404 21.26 -0.22 7.10
C THR A 404 22.59 0.52 6.93
N TRP A 405 23.67 -0.22 6.68
CA TRP A 405 25.00 0.33 6.43
C TRP A 405 25.07 1.22 5.19
N LEU A 406 24.15 1.09 4.22
CA LEU A 406 24.08 2.02 3.08
C LEU A 406 23.93 3.48 3.50
N ARG A 407 23.27 3.74 4.64
CA ARG A 407 23.09 5.10 5.17
C ARG A 407 24.44 5.71 5.54
N HIS A 408 25.20 4.98 6.36
CA HIS A 408 26.56 5.38 6.73
C HIS A 408 27.44 5.54 5.50
N PHE A 409 27.38 4.58 4.56
CA PHE A 409 28.16 4.62 3.33
C PHE A 409 27.95 5.92 2.56
N LEU A 410 26.70 6.25 2.24
CA LEU A 410 26.38 7.44 1.48
C LEU A 410 26.74 8.72 2.24
N ASP A 411 26.53 8.75 3.56
CA ASP A 411 26.97 9.88 4.39
C ASP A 411 28.50 10.08 4.31
N ILE A 412 29.28 9.00 4.39
CA ILE A 412 30.76 9.06 4.28
C ILE A 412 31.16 9.64 2.93
N LEU A 413 30.55 9.19 1.82
CA LEU A 413 30.85 9.71 0.48
C LEU A 413 30.58 11.22 0.39
N VAL A 414 29.40 11.64 0.84
CA VAL A 414 28.94 13.03 0.76
C VAL A 414 29.80 13.93 1.66
N LEU A 415 30.13 13.47 2.88
CA LEU A 415 30.98 14.21 3.80
C LEU A 415 32.43 14.33 3.30
N GLN A 416 32.95 13.28 2.66
CA GLN A 416 34.28 13.29 2.05
C GLN A 416 34.38 14.31 0.90
N LEU A 417 33.31 14.45 0.10
CA LEU A 417 33.22 15.49 -0.95
C LEU A 417 33.08 16.90 -0.36
N SER A 418 32.34 17.05 0.73
CA SER A 418 32.19 18.35 1.42
C SER A 418 33.46 18.80 2.18
N GLY A 419 34.45 17.91 2.29
CA GLY A 419 35.73 18.18 2.92
C GLY A 419 35.72 18.22 4.44
N VAL A 420 34.80 17.50 5.08
CA VAL A 420 34.72 17.40 6.55
C VAL A 420 35.86 16.56 7.13
N PHE A 421 36.31 15.52 6.44
CA PHE A 421 37.39 14.66 6.91
C PHE A 421 38.78 15.23 6.57
N SER A 422 39.73 15.05 7.50
CA SER A 422 41.14 15.37 7.31
C SER A 422 41.96 14.09 7.04
N LYS A 423 43.17 14.21 6.49
CA LYS A 423 43.98 13.03 6.08
C LYS A 423 44.31 12.04 7.22
N LYS A 424 44.20 12.44 8.49
CA LYS A 424 44.50 11.61 9.66
C LYS A 424 43.27 11.20 10.49
N THR A 425 42.05 11.57 10.08
CA THR A 425 40.85 11.25 10.86
C THR A 425 40.54 9.76 10.79
N LYS A 426 40.29 9.12 11.95
CA LYS A 426 39.65 7.81 12.00
C LYS A 426 38.14 7.99 11.94
N VAL A 427 37.47 7.13 11.18
CA VAL A 427 36.01 7.09 11.11
C VAL A 427 35.54 5.70 11.52
N SER A 428 34.49 5.66 12.32
CA SER A 428 33.77 4.46 12.72
C SER A 428 32.28 4.68 12.49
N ALA A 429 31.55 3.59 12.29
CA ALA A 429 30.10 3.62 12.11
C ALA A 429 29.43 2.67 13.11
N LEU A 430 28.36 3.16 13.73
CA LEU A 430 27.68 2.54 14.85
C LEU A 430 26.18 2.45 14.55
N CYS A 431 25.68 1.21 14.56
CA CYS A 431 24.26 0.89 14.45
C CYS A 431 23.74 0.38 15.81
N ILE A 432 22.79 1.07 16.40
CA ILE A 432 22.21 0.72 17.71
C ILE A 432 20.76 0.29 17.53
N SER A 433 20.41 -0.87 18.08
CA SER A 433 19.04 -1.37 18.12
C SER A 433 18.31 -0.93 19.39
N PRO A 434 16.96 -1.03 19.44
CA PRO A 434 16.20 -0.79 20.66
C PRO A 434 16.51 -1.79 21.79
N ASP A 435 16.87 -3.04 21.45
CA ASP A 435 17.03 -4.17 22.38
C ASP A 435 18.46 -4.35 22.90
N GLU A 436 19.15 -3.23 23.16
CA GLU A 436 20.52 -3.20 23.67
C GLU A 436 21.60 -3.91 22.82
N LYS A 437 21.30 -4.28 21.57
CA LYS A 437 22.33 -4.78 20.64
C LYS A 437 22.91 -3.63 19.83
N PHE A 438 24.23 -3.60 19.68
CA PHE A 438 24.90 -2.67 18.77
C PHE A 438 25.87 -3.41 17.83
N LYS A 439 26.17 -2.78 16.69
CA LYS A 439 27.25 -3.20 15.79
C LYS A 439 28.13 -1.99 15.50
N LEU A 440 29.42 -2.12 15.77
CA LEU A 440 30.45 -1.12 15.49
C LEU A 440 31.33 -1.62 14.34
N ARG A 441 31.67 -0.74 13.40
CA ARG A 441 32.61 -1.03 12.32
C ARG A 441 33.57 0.13 12.11
N ASN A 442 34.83 -0.20 11.84
CA ASN A 442 35.80 0.78 11.39
C ASN A 442 35.57 1.05 9.91
N ILE A 443 35.69 2.31 9.51
CA ILE A 443 35.42 2.76 8.16
C ILE A 443 36.74 3.10 7.46
N ASN A 444 36.93 2.52 6.29
CA ASN A 444 37.98 2.97 5.39
C ASN A 444 37.45 4.14 4.55
N ILE A 445 38.07 5.31 4.67
CA ILE A 445 37.60 6.52 3.98
C ILE A 445 38.13 6.50 2.54
N PRO A 446 37.26 6.45 1.52
CA PRO A 446 37.70 6.45 0.13
C PRO A 446 38.29 7.82 -0.26
N SER A 447 39.17 7.83 -1.27
CA SER A 447 39.76 9.08 -1.77
C SER A 447 38.70 9.95 -2.45
N ARG A 448 38.88 11.29 -2.44
CA ARG A 448 37.91 12.20 -3.08
C ARG A 448 37.67 11.89 -4.55
N GLU A 449 38.70 11.45 -5.27
CA GLU A 449 38.59 11.09 -6.70
C GLU A 449 37.78 9.80 -6.92
N GLU A 450 38.01 8.78 -6.10
CA GLU A 450 37.21 7.54 -6.13
C GLU A 450 35.74 7.83 -5.83
N VAL A 451 35.45 8.69 -4.85
CA VAL A 451 34.08 9.08 -4.51
C VAL A 451 33.42 9.81 -5.68
N LYS A 452 34.10 10.81 -6.27
CA LYS A 452 33.57 11.54 -7.44
C LYS A 452 33.21 10.59 -8.57
N LYS A 453 34.15 9.69 -8.93
CA LYS A 453 33.95 8.71 -10.00
C LYS A 453 32.80 7.76 -9.68
N TYR A 454 32.68 7.30 -8.44
CA TYR A 454 31.60 6.41 -8.02
C TYR A 454 30.22 7.08 -8.12
N ILE A 455 30.06 8.30 -7.62
CA ILE A 455 28.77 9.00 -7.67
C ILE A 455 28.35 9.28 -9.11
N LEU A 456 29.27 9.75 -9.96
CA LEU A 456 28.98 9.98 -11.38
C LEU A 456 28.53 8.69 -12.07
N ASN A 457 29.23 7.58 -11.83
CA ASN A 457 28.83 6.26 -12.36
C ASN A 457 27.48 5.80 -11.82
N LEU A 458 27.20 6.02 -10.54
CA LEU A 458 25.93 5.61 -9.93
C LEU A 458 24.75 6.42 -10.48
N VAL A 459 24.91 7.73 -10.66
CA VAL A 459 23.86 8.58 -11.25
C VAL A 459 23.66 8.27 -12.73
N HIS A 460 24.75 8.02 -13.46
CA HIS A 460 24.68 7.51 -14.83
C HIS A 460 23.87 6.20 -14.87
N ASP A 461 24.14 5.27 -13.96
CA ASP A 461 23.39 4.00 -13.85
C ASP A 461 21.89 4.18 -13.58
N MET A 462 21.50 5.23 -12.86
CA MET A 462 20.09 5.57 -12.60
C MET A 462 19.36 6.09 -13.85
N GLN A 463 20.08 6.53 -14.87
CA GLN A 463 19.50 7.09 -16.10
C GLN A 463 19.42 6.09 -17.25
N HIS A 464 20.09 4.94 -17.15
CA HIS A 464 20.16 3.94 -18.22
C HIS A 464 19.14 2.82 -18.03
N GLU A 465 18.89 2.04 -19.08
CA GLU A 465 17.92 0.93 -19.09
C GLU A 465 18.12 -0.10 -17.96
N ASN A 466 19.36 -0.29 -17.48
CA ASN A 466 19.65 -1.19 -16.36
C ASN A 466 19.14 -0.68 -14.99
N ALA A 467 18.54 0.52 -14.95
CA ALA A 467 17.93 1.07 -13.76
C ALA A 467 16.61 0.35 -13.39
N THR A 468 15.88 -0.16 -14.40
CA THR A 468 14.57 -0.82 -14.25
C THR A 468 14.67 -2.34 -14.16
N GLN A 469 15.82 -2.88 -13.77
CA GLN A 469 16.03 -4.32 -13.60
C GLN A 469 15.84 -4.74 -12.14
N ILE A 470 15.38 -5.98 -11.92
CA ILE A 470 15.28 -6.56 -10.58
C ILE A 470 16.69 -6.81 -10.06
N LEU A 471 17.09 -6.09 -9.01
CA LEU A 471 18.36 -6.28 -8.30
C LEU A 471 18.24 -5.80 -6.85
N PRO A 472 17.51 -6.52 -5.98
CA PRO A 472 17.37 -6.15 -4.58
C PRO A 472 18.72 -6.18 -3.85
N ILE A 473 18.96 -5.26 -2.93
CA ILE A 473 20.21 -5.30 -2.13
C ILE A 473 20.36 -6.61 -1.35
N GLU A 474 19.26 -7.22 -0.91
CA GLU A 474 19.30 -8.46 -0.14
C GLU A 474 20.01 -9.59 -0.91
N SER A 475 19.79 -9.72 -2.22
CA SER A 475 20.49 -10.74 -3.03
C SER A 475 21.98 -10.47 -3.08
N ILE A 476 22.38 -9.20 -3.20
CA ILE A 476 23.79 -8.82 -3.27
C ILE A 476 24.50 -9.14 -1.96
N LEU A 477 23.90 -8.76 -0.82
CA LEU A 477 24.48 -8.98 0.51
C LEU A 477 24.54 -10.46 0.89
N THR A 478 23.58 -11.28 0.46
CA THR A 478 23.63 -12.72 0.71
C THR A 478 24.71 -13.38 -0.13
N LEU A 479 24.76 -13.08 -1.43
CA LEU A 479 25.67 -13.74 -2.38
C LEU A 479 27.11 -13.26 -2.24
N SER A 480 27.34 -12.02 -1.79
CA SER A 480 28.70 -11.52 -1.55
C SER A 480 29.43 -12.29 -0.45
N LYS A 481 28.72 -12.98 0.44
CA LYS A 481 29.32 -13.82 1.48
C LYS A 481 29.84 -15.16 0.95
N GLU A 482 29.36 -15.58 -0.21
CA GLU A 482 29.71 -16.87 -0.83
C GLU A 482 31.03 -16.79 -1.63
N ASN A 483 31.62 -15.59 -1.81
CA ASN A 483 32.90 -15.36 -2.53
C ASN A 483 33.00 -16.06 -3.90
N LEU A 484 31.92 -15.99 -4.69
CA LEU A 484 31.81 -16.63 -5.99
C LEU A 484 32.55 -15.83 -7.09
N ASP A 485 33.04 -16.55 -8.10
CA ASP A 485 33.47 -15.98 -9.37
C ASP A 485 32.26 -15.53 -10.22
N GLU A 486 32.53 -14.79 -11.31
CA GLU A 486 31.49 -14.14 -12.12
C GLU A 486 30.42 -15.10 -12.64
N SER A 487 30.84 -16.28 -13.13
CA SER A 487 29.93 -17.26 -13.72
C SER A 487 29.00 -17.86 -12.65
N ASN A 488 29.58 -18.34 -11.55
CA ASN A 488 28.81 -18.94 -10.47
C ASN A 488 27.91 -17.93 -9.75
N PHE A 489 28.37 -16.68 -9.57
CA PHE A 489 27.55 -15.62 -8.99
C PHE A 489 26.30 -15.37 -9.83
N ASN A 490 26.44 -15.27 -11.15
CA ASN A 490 25.30 -15.01 -12.04
C ASN A 490 24.28 -16.15 -12.00
N ILE A 491 24.72 -17.41 -12.05
CA ILE A 491 23.83 -18.57 -11.93
C ILE A 491 23.11 -18.58 -10.58
N ARG A 492 23.88 -18.39 -9.51
CA ARG A 492 23.35 -18.39 -8.14
C ARG A 492 22.35 -17.24 -7.92
N TYR A 493 22.61 -16.09 -8.53
CA TYR A 493 21.71 -14.93 -8.51
C TYR A 493 20.34 -15.24 -9.11
N TYR A 494 20.29 -15.82 -10.32
CA TYR A 494 19.02 -16.17 -10.96
C TYR A 494 18.24 -17.18 -10.12
N ASN A 495 18.91 -18.23 -9.64
CA ASN A 495 18.29 -19.22 -8.74
C ASN A 495 17.72 -18.58 -7.46
N TRP A 496 18.44 -17.60 -6.89
CA TRP A 496 17.98 -16.89 -5.70
C TRP A 496 16.73 -16.05 -5.98
N ILE A 497 16.71 -15.31 -7.10
CA ILE A 497 15.55 -14.50 -7.49
C ILE A 497 14.33 -15.39 -7.76
N ASP A 498 14.49 -16.47 -8.52
CA ASP A 498 13.39 -17.39 -8.84
C ASP A 498 12.81 -18.03 -7.56
N SER A 499 13.67 -18.38 -6.61
CA SER A 499 13.24 -18.89 -5.30
C SER A 499 12.47 -17.87 -4.45
N LYS A 500 12.68 -16.57 -4.67
CA LYS A 500 11.99 -15.50 -3.94
C LYS A 500 10.71 -15.07 -4.62
N LEU A 501 10.70 -15.01 -5.95
CA LEU A 501 9.51 -14.66 -6.72
C LEU A 501 8.45 -15.76 -6.67
N SER A 502 8.84 -17.03 -6.49
CA SER A 502 7.90 -18.14 -6.28
C SER A 502 7.19 -18.14 -4.92
N LEU A 503 7.58 -17.27 -3.98
CA LEU A 503 6.93 -17.15 -2.67
C LEU A 503 5.74 -16.19 -2.72
N ASN A 504 4.71 -16.45 -1.91
CA ASN A 504 3.58 -15.52 -1.73
C ASN A 504 4.08 -14.11 -1.34
N LYS A 505 3.41 -13.07 -1.87
CA LYS A 505 3.78 -11.65 -1.66
C LYS A 505 3.96 -11.28 -0.19
N GLU A 506 3.20 -11.88 0.71
CA GLU A 506 3.31 -11.66 2.16
C GLU A 506 4.66 -12.10 2.74
N ASN A 507 5.29 -13.14 2.16
CA ASN A 507 6.53 -13.76 2.63
C ASN A 507 7.81 -13.27 1.93
N LEU A 508 7.69 -12.32 0.99
CA LEU A 508 8.84 -11.70 0.32
C LEU A 508 9.59 -10.73 1.26
N ASP A 509 10.65 -11.20 1.91
CA ASP A 509 11.60 -10.35 2.68
C ASP A 509 12.67 -9.73 1.75
N ILE A 510 12.24 -8.98 0.73
CA ILE A 510 13.13 -8.21 -0.15
C ILE A 510 12.68 -6.76 -0.25
N SER A 511 13.63 -5.83 -0.40
CA SER A 511 13.30 -4.40 -0.51
C SER A 511 12.43 -4.09 -1.73
N SER A 512 12.57 -4.85 -2.81
CA SER A 512 11.74 -4.71 -4.02
C SER A 512 10.25 -5.03 -3.82
N LYS A 513 9.83 -5.59 -2.68
CA LYS A 513 8.41 -5.77 -2.35
C LYS A 513 7.68 -4.43 -2.18
N PHE A 514 8.39 -3.38 -1.76
CA PHE A 514 7.81 -2.09 -1.44
C PHE A 514 8.04 -1.10 -2.58
N GLY A 515 6.95 -0.57 -3.14
CA GLY A 515 6.99 0.43 -4.21
C GLY A 515 5.84 0.30 -5.21
N PRO A 516 5.86 1.12 -6.29
CA PRO A 516 4.79 1.16 -7.29
C PRO A 516 4.63 -0.12 -8.10
N VAL A 517 5.69 -0.94 -8.24
CA VAL A 517 5.63 -2.18 -9.01
C VAL A 517 5.12 -3.32 -8.14
N ASN A 518 3.94 -3.83 -8.48
CA ASN A 518 3.32 -4.94 -7.76
C ASN A 518 3.72 -6.32 -8.28
N PHE A 519 3.98 -6.45 -9.59
CA PHE A 519 4.27 -7.71 -10.27
C PHE A 519 5.74 -7.71 -10.68
N LEU A 520 6.60 -8.22 -9.80
CA LEU A 520 8.04 -8.20 -10.04
C LEU A 520 8.45 -9.13 -11.18
N GLU A 521 7.74 -10.25 -11.36
CA GLU A 521 7.99 -11.26 -12.41
C GLU A 521 7.95 -10.71 -13.84
N ASP A 522 7.25 -9.59 -14.07
CA ASP A 522 7.15 -8.95 -15.38
C ASP A 522 8.46 -8.24 -15.80
N PHE A 523 9.41 -8.05 -14.88
CA PHE A 523 10.63 -7.29 -15.11
C PHE A 523 11.85 -8.19 -15.28
N SER A 524 12.77 -7.78 -16.14
CA SER A 524 13.97 -8.54 -16.41
C SER A 524 15.00 -8.42 -15.28
N CYS A 525 15.73 -9.50 -15.07
CA CYS A 525 16.98 -9.47 -14.31
C CYS A 525 18.11 -8.91 -15.19
N PRO A 526 19.16 -8.33 -14.58
CA PRO A 526 20.34 -7.92 -15.32
C PRO A 526 20.99 -9.08 -16.06
N LYS A 527 21.47 -8.85 -17.29
CA LYS A 527 22.20 -9.86 -18.07
C LYS A 527 23.47 -10.37 -17.35
N ASN A 528 24.13 -9.50 -16.60
CA ASN A 528 25.32 -9.81 -15.82
C ASN A 528 25.24 -9.16 -14.43
N PRO A 529 24.56 -9.82 -13.47
CA PRO A 529 24.39 -9.34 -12.10
C PRO A 529 25.72 -9.04 -11.40
N TYR A 530 26.75 -9.88 -11.60
CA TYR A 530 28.07 -9.72 -10.98
C TYR A 530 28.75 -8.40 -11.39
N LYS A 531 28.73 -8.06 -12.68
CA LYS A 531 29.31 -6.81 -13.17
C LYS A 531 28.59 -5.58 -12.61
N ILE A 532 27.26 -5.62 -12.52
CA ILE A 532 26.48 -4.54 -11.91
C ILE A 532 26.74 -4.45 -10.41
N MET A 533 26.82 -5.59 -9.72
CA MET A 533 27.18 -5.67 -8.31
C MET A 533 28.53 -4.99 -8.07
N LYS A 534 29.55 -5.31 -8.87
CA LYS A 534 30.88 -4.69 -8.73
C LYS A 534 30.82 -3.18 -8.89
N ARG A 535 30.18 -2.72 -9.97
CA ARG A 535 30.06 -1.30 -10.26
C ARG A 535 29.31 -0.52 -9.16
N ARG A 536 28.26 -1.10 -8.59
CA ARG A 536 27.39 -0.42 -7.61
C ARG A 536 27.82 -0.63 -6.15
N PHE A 537 28.47 -1.74 -5.79
CA PHE A 537 28.69 -2.12 -4.40
C PHE A 537 30.16 -2.39 -4.02
N ASP A 538 31.12 -2.48 -4.95
CA ASP A 538 32.53 -2.72 -4.57
C ASP A 538 33.07 -1.64 -3.63
N LEU A 539 32.76 -0.37 -3.91
CA LEU A 539 33.16 0.72 -3.01
C LEU A 539 32.47 0.61 -1.65
N PHE A 540 31.21 0.17 -1.62
CA PHE A 540 30.50 -0.09 -0.36
C PHE A 540 31.18 -1.20 0.46
N PHE A 541 31.57 -2.30 -0.20
CA PHE A 541 32.26 -3.39 0.48
C PHE A 541 33.63 -2.96 1.02
N LYS A 542 34.43 -2.25 0.22
CA LYS A 542 35.75 -1.72 0.63
C LYS A 542 35.72 -0.71 1.76
N THR A 543 34.59 -0.02 1.95
CA THR A 543 34.46 1.07 2.93
C THR A 543 33.88 0.60 4.26
N ILE A 544 32.92 -0.35 4.24
CA ILE A 544 32.18 -0.76 5.44
C ILE A 544 32.33 -2.24 5.80
N LEU A 545 32.54 -3.12 4.83
CA LEU A 545 32.47 -4.58 5.03
C LEU A 545 33.84 -5.27 4.93
N SER A 546 34.91 -4.50 4.77
CA SER A 546 36.29 -4.98 4.75
C SER A 546 36.81 -5.38 6.13
#